data_AF-A0A525C996-F1
#
_entry.id   AF-A0A525C996-F1
#
_cell.length_a   1.000
_cell.length_b   1.000
_cell.length_c   1.000
_cell.angle_alpha   90.00
_cell.angle_beta   90.00
_cell.angle_gamma   90.00
#
_symmetry.space_group_name_H-M   'P 1'
#
loop_
_entity.id
_entity.type
_entity.pdbx_description
1 polymer ?
#
loop_
_entity_poly.entity_id
_entity_poly.type
_entity_poly.pdbx_seq_one_letter_code
_entity_poly.pdbx_strand_id
1 'polypeptide(L)'
;MRNLMQIRLVPVLALLLCGAHFLRLGEWGHTAALAVLAVLAWTRWNWTRYVLFGVLAWAALVWADTTGELLAFRLSTSMDWTRLSLIMAGLVLLTMAGAWFVLSQGHRVFTRCRESDLPRALAFFLTAGLLLAARAKVSFPILLADRFFPGSGGLEVLGLGLYASWLTRVWLEARRTAKLRLRIWTLFSIVFFSQLVLGLAGIGQLLMTGKLHLPVPALILAGPLYRGHGLFMLILFATTIALVGPAWCSHLCYIGAWDGVAAARTKPRGKQLTRFWLWGVRSALLAAVLA
;
A
#
# COMPACT_ATOMS: atom_id res chain seq x y z
N MET A 1 -29.27 13.06 18.25
CA MET A 1 -28.15 13.82 17.65
C MET A 1 -26.86 13.75 18.47
N ARG A 2 -26.90 13.93 19.80
CA ARG A 2 -25.71 13.91 20.70
C ARG A 2 -24.85 12.63 20.58
N ASN A 3 -25.48 11.45 20.49
CA ASN A 3 -24.76 10.17 20.37
C ASN A 3 -24.05 9.99 19.02
N LEU A 4 -24.56 10.58 17.93
CA LEU A 4 -23.93 10.47 16.59
C LEU A 4 -22.64 11.28 16.50
N MET A 5 -22.57 12.38 17.25
CA MET A 5 -21.40 13.26 17.27
C MET A 5 -20.25 12.62 18.06
N GLN A 6 -20.55 11.93 19.15
CA GLN A 6 -19.56 11.19 19.95
C GLN A 6 -18.85 10.09 19.13
N ILE A 7 -19.58 9.39 18.26
CA ILE A 7 -19.04 8.34 17.37
C ILE A 7 -17.95 8.89 16.43
N ARG A 8 -17.93 10.21 16.16
CA ARG A 8 -16.90 10.86 15.34
C ARG A 8 -15.86 11.59 16.17
N LEU A 9 -16.29 12.36 17.16
CA LEU A 9 -15.41 13.21 17.95
C LEU A 9 -14.39 12.42 18.76
N VAL A 10 -14.79 11.31 19.39
CA VAL A 10 -13.88 10.52 20.23
C VAL A 10 -12.75 9.89 19.41
N PRO A 11 -13.02 9.16 18.30
CA PRO A 11 -11.97 8.69 17.40
C PRO A 11 -11.03 9.79 16.92
N VAL A 12 -11.57 10.97 16.64
CA VAL A 12 -10.79 12.03 16.02
C VAL A 12 -9.89 12.71 17.03
N LEU A 13 -10.41 12.97 18.22
CA LEU A 13 -9.57 13.45 19.30
C LEU A 13 -8.42 12.48 19.57
N ALA A 14 -8.69 11.17 19.59
CA ALA A 14 -7.66 10.14 19.74
C ALA A 14 -6.61 10.18 18.61
N LEU A 15 -7.05 10.30 17.34
CA LEU A 15 -6.14 10.41 16.19
C LEU A 15 -5.29 11.69 16.23
N LEU A 16 -5.88 12.83 16.61
CA LEU A 16 -5.16 14.10 16.71
C LEU A 16 -4.13 14.09 17.85
N LEU A 17 -4.47 13.51 19.01
CA LEU A 17 -3.53 13.37 20.12
C LEU A 17 -2.38 12.44 19.76
N CYS A 18 -2.66 11.32 19.08
CA CYS A 18 -1.62 10.43 18.55
C CYS A 18 -0.75 11.16 17.50
N GLY A 19 -1.37 11.96 16.63
CA GLY A 19 -0.65 12.83 15.69
C GLY A 19 0.26 13.83 16.39
N ALA A 20 -0.20 14.49 17.45
CA ALA A 20 0.61 15.41 18.24
C ALA A 20 1.82 14.72 18.90
N HIS A 21 1.67 13.46 19.31
CA HIS A 21 2.80 12.66 19.80
C HIS A 21 3.86 12.44 18.72
N PHE A 22 3.48 12.02 17.51
CA PHE A 22 4.44 11.89 16.40
C PHE A 22 5.05 13.21 15.97
N LEU A 23 4.29 14.31 16.04
CA LEU A 23 4.81 15.64 15.75
C LEU A 23 5.95 16.01 16.72
N ARG A 24 5.80 15.67 18.00
CA ARG A 24 6.84 15.87 19.02
C ARG A 24 8.10 15.04 18.76
N LEU A 25 7.94 13.87 18.13
CA LEU A 25 9.06 13.01 17.72
C LEU A 25 9.74 13.48 16.41
N GLY A 26 9.25 14.57 15.78
CA GLY A 26 9.75 15.05 14.49
C GLY A 26 9.17 14.31 13.28
N GLU A 27 8.25 13.38 13.49
CA GLU A 27 7.63 12.53 12.47
C GLU A 27 6.39 13.21 11.86
N TRP A 28 6.61 14.31 11.14
CA TRP A 28 5.52 15.12 10.58
C TRP A 28 4.69 14.37 9.53
N GLY A 29 5.25 13.41 8.78
CA GLY A 29 4.49 12.61 7.81
C GLY A 29 3.46 11.70 8.48
N HIS A 30 3.80 11.09 9.61
CA HIS A 30 2.85 10.33 10.44
C HIS A 30 1.75 11.23 11.02
N THR A 31 2.14 12.44 11.46
CA THR A 31 1.18 13.45 11.94
C THR A 31 0.19 13.85 10.86
N ALA A 32 0.68 14.17 9.66
CA ALA A 32 -0.16 14.52 8.51
C ALA A 32 -1.08 13.35 8.12
N ALA A 33 -0.57 12.12 8.14
CA ALA A 33 -1.36 10.94 7.85
C ALA A 33 -2.54 10.76 8.85
N LEU A 34 -2.27 10.91 10.15
CA LEU A 34 -3.29 10.84 11.19
C LEU A 34 -4.31 12.00 11.09
N ALA A 35 -3.86 13.19 10.70
CA ALA A 35 -4.76 14.32 10.43
C ALA A 35 -5.69 14.05 9.22
N VAL A 36 -5.18 13.46 8.14
CA VAL A 36 -6.01 13.05 6.99
C VAL A 36 -7.02 11.96 7.40
N LEU A 37 -6.60 10.99 8.22
CA LEU A 37 -7.52 9.97 8.76
C LEU A 37 -8.58 10.58 9.69
N ALA A 38 -8.23 11.59 10.48
CA ALA A 38 -9.18 12.35 11.27
C ALA A 38 -10.24 12.99 10.34
N VAL A 39 -9.84 13.65 9.24
CA VAL A 39 -10.79 14.18 8.24
C VAL A 39 -11.66 13.05 7.64
N LEU A 40 -11.08 11.89 7.33
CA LEU A 40 -11.81 10.74 6.79
C LEU A 40 -12.90 10.20 7.73
N ALA A 41 -12.78 10.41 9.05
CA ALA A 41 -13.81 10.04 10.02
C ALA A 41 -15.13 10.82 9.85
N TRP A 42 -15.13 11.94 9.15
CA TRP A 42 -16.36 12.69 8.82
C TRP A 42 -17.08 12.18 7.58
N THR A 43 -16.46 11.27 6.83
CA THR A 43 -17.12 10.67 5.67
C THR A 43 -18.25 9.72 6.09
N ARG A 44 -19.06 9.28 5.11
CA ARG A 44 -20.14 8.31 5.32
C ARG A 44 -19.84 6.94 4.75
N TRP A 45 -18.59 6.70 4.33
CA TRP A 45 -18.20 5.45 3.66
C TRP A 45 -17.90 4.34 4.68
N ASN A 46 -18.51 3.17 4.56
CA ASN A 46 -18.33 2.12 5.57
C ASN A 46 -16.93 1.48 5.58
N TRP A 47 -16.22 1.41 4.45
CA TRP A 47 -14.81 0.96 4.46
C TRP A 47 -13.87 1.78 5.38
N THR A 48 -14.12 3.09 5.56
CA THR A 48 -13.28 3.92 6.44
C THR A 48 -13.43 3.52 7.90
N ARG A 49 -14.56 2.93 8.28
CA ARG A 49 -14.81 2.39 9.62
C ARG A 49 -13.75 1.35 10.00
N TYR A 50 -13.47 0.41 9.11
CA TYR A 50 -12.48 -0.65 9.35
C TYR A 50 -11.06 -0.09 9.41
N VAL A 51 -10.73 0.88 8.56
CA VAL A 51 -9.43 1.56 8.58
C VAL A 51 -9.25 2.35 9.88
N LEU A 52 -10.23 3.15 10.28
CA LEU A 52 -10.19 3.92 11.52
C LEU A 52 -10.08 2.99 12.74
N PHE A 53 -10.84 1.89 12.77
CA PHE A 53 -10.74 0.90 13.83
C PHE A 53 -9.31 0.34 13.94
N GLY A 54 -8.73 -0.14 12.84
CA GLY A 54 -7.38 -0.71 12.87
C GLY A 54 -6.30 0.31 13.24
N VAL A 55 -6.41 1.55 12.76
CA VAL A 55 -5.46 2.61 13.13
C VAL A 55 -5.61 3.02 14.60
N LEU A 56 -6.83 3.09 15.14
CA LEU A 56 -7.05 3.37 16.56
C LEU A 56 -6.57 2.22 17.45
N ALA A 57 -6.75 0.97 17.02
CA ALA A 57 -6.19 -0.19 17.72
C ALA A 57 -4.65 -0.12 17.75
N TRP A 58 -4.03 0.20 16.62
CA TRP A 58 -2.58 0.44 16.55
C TRP A 58 -2.15 1.63 17.44
N ALA A 59 -2.86 2.75 17.42
CA ALA A 59 -2.56 3.90 18.26
C ALA A 59 -2.67 3.58 19.77
N ALA A 60 -3.60 2.71 20.16
CA ALA A 60 -3.69 2.22 21.54
C ALA A 60 -2.45 1.42 21.94
N LEU A 61 -1.89 0.60 21.03
CA LEU A 61 -0.63 -0.10 21.25
C LEU A 61 0.56 0.87 21.35
N VAL A 62 0.63 1.89 20.50
CA VAL A 62 1.64 2.95 20.57
C VAL A 62 1.58 3.64 21.94
N TRP A 63 0.39 3.98 22.42
CA TRP A 63 0.25 4.59 23.74
C TRP A 63 0.66 3.64 24.86
N ALA A 64 0.33 2.35 24.78
CA ALA A 64 0.74 1.37 25.78
C ALA A 64 2.27 1.21 25.84
N ASP A 65 2.92 1.16 24.68
CA ASP A 65 4.38 1.08 24.55
C ASP A 65 5.07 2.34 25.11
N THR A 66 4.61 3.53 24.68
CA THR A 66 5.09 4.82 25.22
C THR A 66 4.87 4.93 26.74
N THR A 67 3.78 4.36 27.25
CA THR A 67 3.52 4.31 28.70
C THR A 67 4.58 3.47 29.41
N GLY A 68 4.92 2.31 28.86
CA GLY A 68 5.95 1.42 29.39
C GLY A 68 7.30 2.12 29.46
N GLU A 69 7.73 2.77 28.38
CA GLU A 69 9.01 3.50 28.32
C GLU A 69 9.07 4.65 29.33
N LEU A 70 8.02 5.48 29.40
CA LEU A 70 7.99 6.63 30.31
C LEU A 70 7.92 6.21 31.78
N LEU A 71 7.19 5.13 32.10
CA LEU A 71 7.15 4.59 33.45
C LEU A 71 8.48 3.96 33.84
N ALA A 72 9.09 3.15 32.96
CA ALA A 72 10.39 2.54 33.21
C ALA A 72 11.45 3.60 33.51
N PHE A 73 11.46 4.70 32.72
CA PHE A 73 12.34 5.83 32.95
C PHE A 73 12.13 6.51 34.31
N ARG A 74 10.88 6.72 34.74
CA ARG A 74 10.59 7.35 36.04
C ARG A 74 10.91 6.45 37.23
N LEU A 75 10.65 5.14 37.10
CA LEU A 75 10.97 4.17 38.14
C LEU A 75 12.48 4.04 38.33
N SER A 76 13.26 4.02 37.25
CA SER A 76 14.73 3.93 37.33
C SER A 76 15.39 5.17 37.90
N THR A 77 14.70 6.31 37.88
CA THR A 77 15.16 7.60 38.42
C THR A 77 14.46 8.00 39.71
N SER A 78 13.67 7.09 40.30
CA SER A 78 12.92 7.30 41.56
C SER A 78 12.02 8.56 41.56
N MET A 79 11.50 8.94 40.40
CA MET A 79 10.56 10.06 40.26
C MET A 79 9.12 9.63 40.52
N ASP A 80 8.26 10.57 40.95
CA ASP A 80 6.82 10.31 41.06
C ASP A 80 6.23 9.96 39.68
N TRP A 81 5.52 8.85 39.60
CA TRP A 81 4.95 8.29 38.38
C TRP A 81 3.41 8.27 38.39
N THR A 82 2.77 8.63 39.51
CA THR A 82 1.32 8.52 39.71
C THR A 82 0.52 9.38 38.73
N ARG A 83 0.86 10.67 38.61
CA ARG A 83 0.21 11.57 37.66
C ARG A 83 0.42 11.12 36.20
N LEU A 84 1.61 10.63 35.87
CA LEU A 84 1.93 10.15 34.53
C LEU A 84 1.08 8.92 34.17
N SER A 85 1.02 7.92 35.05
CA SER A 85 0.26 6.69 34.80
C SER A 85 -1.23 6.98 34.62
N LEU A 86 -1.81 7.90 35.39
CA LEU A 86 -3.20 8.34 35.24
C LEU A 86 -3.46 9.01 33.88
N ILE A 87 -2.57 9.93 33.46
CA ILE A 87 -2.69 10.59 32.15
C ILE A 87 -2.60 9.57 31.01
N MET A 88 -1.61 8.68 31.08
CA MET A 88 -1.37 7.69 30.02
C MET A 88 -2.49 6.65 29.97
N ALA A 89 -2.99 6.18 31.11
CA ALA A 89 -4.17 5.31 31.16
C ALA A 89 -5.39 6.00 30.54
N GLY A 90 -5.60 7.29 30.82
CA GLY A 90 -6.65 8.09 30.19
C GLY A 90 -6.53 8.14 28.67
N LEU A 91 -5.31 8.32 28.13
CA LEU A 91 -5.07 8.33 26.68
C LEU A 91 -5.32 6.97 26.03
N VAL A 92 -4.88 5.88 26.67
CA VAL A 92 -5.15 4.51 26.21
C VAL A 92 -6.65 4.25 26.19
N LEU A 93 -7.36 4.56 27.29
CA LEU A 93 -8.81 4.38 27.40
C LEU A 93 -9.59 5.23 26.39
N LEU A 94 -9.20 6.49 26.17
CA LEU A 94 -9.80 7.35 25.15
C LEU A 94 -9.65 6.74 23.75
N THR A 95 -8.46 6.23 23.44
CA THR A 95 -8.15 5.64 22.13
C THR A 95 -8.93 4.33 21.93
N MET A 96 -8.98 3.48 22.96
CA MET A 96 -9.78 2.25 22.95
C MET A 96 -11.29 2.55 22.82
N ALA A 97 -11.79 3.58 23.51
CA ALA A 97 -13.18 4.03 23.37
C ALA A 97 -13.47 4.49 21.94
N GLY A 98 -12.55 5.21 21.31
CA GLY A 98 -12.63 5.56 19.89
C GLY A 98 -12.75 4.34 18.99
N ALA A 99 -11.86 3.36 19.14
CA ALA A 99 -11.91 2.10 18.38
C ALA A 99 -13.24 1.36 18.59
N TRP A 100 -13.69 1.27 19.85
CA TRP A 100 -14.96 0.66 20.23
C TRP A 100 -16.16 1.34 19.56
N PHE A 101 -16.24 2.67 19.59
CA PHE A 101 -17.35 3.41 18.98
C PHE A 101 -17.41 3.19 17.46
N VAL A 102 -16.26 3.21 16.79
CA VAL A 102 -16.18 2.98 15.34
C VAL A 102 -16.63 1.56 15.00
N LEU A 103 -16.23 0.55 15.78
CA LEU A 103 -16.58 -0.85 15.50
C LEU A 103 -18.05 -1.17 15.84
N SER A 104 -18.48 -0.83 17.06
CA SER A 104 -19.80 -1.22 17.60
C SER A 104 -20.94 -0.35 17.06
N GLN A 105 -20.72 0.98 16.98
CA GLN A 105 -21.77 1.95 16.66
C GLN A 105 -21.54 2.66 15.30
N GLY A 106 -20.39 2.44 14.66
CA GLY A 106 -20.04 3.13 13.42
C GLY A 106 -21.02 2.88 12.26
N HIS A 107 -21.75 1.76 12.25
CA HIS A 107 -22.80 1.48 11.25
C HIS A 107 -23.90 2.57 11.21
N ARG A 108 -24.10 3.33 12.31
CA ARG A 108 -25.05 4.44 12.38
C ARG A 108 -24.59 5.70 11.65
N VAL A 109 -23.29 5.83 11.39
CA VAL A 109 -22.66 7.03 10.83
C VAL A 109 -22.06 6.75 9.45
N PHE A 110 -21.44 5.59 9.27
CA PHE A 110 -20.87 5.13 8.01
C PHE A 110 -21.89 4.29 7.24
N THR A 111 -22.90 4.96 6.67
CA THR A 111 -24.07 4.31 6.09
C THR A 111 -23.90 3.86 4.65
N ARG A 112 -22.87 4.34 3.93
CA ARG A 112 -22.60 3.91 2.54
C ARG A 112 -21.84 2.58 2.55
N CYS A 113 -22.61 1.51 2.67
CA CYS A 113 -22.11 0.14 2.62
C CYS A 113 -21.97 -0.37 1.18
N ARG A 114 -20.91 -1.13 0.95
CA ARG A 114 -20.63 -1.85 -0.30
C ARG A 114 -20.01 -3.21 0.03
N GLU A 115 -20.24 -4.20 -0.82
CA GLU A 115 -19.61 -5.53 -0.68
C GLU A 115 -18.08 -5.44 -0.69
N SER A 116 -17.53 -4.44 -1.39
CA SER A 116 -16.10 -4.18 -1.48
C SER A 116 -15.48 -3.57 -0.22
N ASP A 117 -16.25 -3.19 0.81
CA ASP A 117 -15.72 -2.40 1.94
C ASP A 117 -14.61 -3.10 2.72
N LEU A 118 -14.79 -4.39 3.07
CA LEU A 118 -13.77 -5.17 3.78
C LEU A 118 -12.52 -5.42 2.90
N PRO A 119 -12.64 -5.91 1.65
CA PRO A 119 -11.49 -6.04 0.75
C PRO A 119 -10.68 -4.74 0.58
N ARG A 120 -11.35 -3.59 0.54
CA ARG A 120 -10.69 -2.28 0.45
C ARG A 120 -9.88 -1.94 1.69
N ALA A 121 -10.42 -2.19 2.88
CA ALA A 121 -9.70 -1.98 4.13
C ALA A 121 -8.52 -2.96 4.28
N LEU A 122 -8.69 -4.22 3.87
CA LEU A 122 -7.59 -5.19 3.84
C LEU A 122 -6.48 -4.77 2.88
N ALA A 123 -6.83 -4.31 1.67
CA ALA A 123 -5.85 -3.78 0.72
C ALA A 123 -5.09 -2.57 1.29
N PHE A 124 -5.78 -1.67 1.98
CA PHE A 124 -5.15 -0.54 2.68
C PHE A 124 -4.10 -1.02 3.69
N PHE A 125 -4.47 -1.93 4.60
CA PHE A 125 -3.55 -2.42 5.64
C PHE A 125 -2.43 -3.28 5.08
N LEU A 126 -2.70 -4.08 4.06
CA LEU A 126 -1.67 -4.89 3.39
C LEU A 126 -0.63 -3.97 2.74
N THR A 127 -1.07 -2.97 1.96
CA THR A 127 -0.15 -2.00 1.35
C THR A 127 0.61 -1.21 2.39
N ALA A 128 -0.07 -0.67 3.41
CA ALA A 128 0.58 0.10 4.46
C ALA A 128 1.59 -0.75 5.25
N GLY A 129 1.21 -1.96 5.66
CA GLY A 129 2.06 -2.88 6.40
C GLY A 129 3.30 -3.31 5.61
N LEU A 130 3.14 -3.64 4.32
CA LEU A 130 4.29 -3.99 3.46
C LEU A 130 5.26 -2.82 3.29
N LEU A 131 4.74 -1.60 3.07
CA LEU A 131 5.59 -0.40 2.92
C LEU A 131 6.30 -0.03 4.23
N LEU A 132 5.60 -0.10 5.37
CA LEU A 132 6.20 0.15 6.68
C LEU A 132 7.25 -0.91 7.03
N ALA A 133 6.98 -2.19 6.75
CA ALA A 133 7.96 -3.26 6.94
C ALA A 133 9.20 -3.08 6.05
N ALA A 134 8.99 -2.71 4.78
CA ALA A 134 10.09 -2.40 3.87
C ALA A 134 10.93 -1.22 4.38
N ARG A 135 10.28 -0.14 4.83
CA ARG A 135 10.94 1.03 5.43
C ARG A 135 11.72 0.69 6.69
N ALA A 136 11.20 -0.19 7.55
CA ALA A 136 11.85 -0.58 8.80
C ALA A 136 13.06 -1.52 8.61
N LYS A 137 13.15 -2.24 7.49
CA LYS A 137 14.20 -3.23 7.23
C LYS A 137 15.41 -2.69 6.47
N VAL A 138 15.28 -1.52 5.84
CA VAL A 138 16.32 -0.94 5.00
C VAL A 138 16.93 0.30 5.65
N SER A 139 18.24 0.48 5.48
CA SER A 139 19.00 1.59 6.07
C SER A 139 18.96 2.89 5.27
N PHE A 140 18.32 2.88 4.08
CA PHE A 140 18.20 4.03 3.19
C PHE A 140 16.73 4.40 2.99
N PRO A 141 16.41 5.65 2.60
CA PRO A 141 15.03 6.09 2.36
C PRO A 141 14.43 5.36 1.14
N ILE A 142 13.75 4.23 1.40
CA ILE A 142 13.16 3.41 0.33
C ILE A 142 11.96 4.10 -0.33
N LEU A 143 11.15 4.80 0.46
CA LEU A 143 9.99 5.58 0.04
C LEU A 143 10.43 6.84 -0.69
N LEU A 144 9.77 7.18 -1.81
CA LEU A 144 10.24 8.24 -2.68
C LEU A 144 10.07 9.62 -2.03
N ALA A 145 8.97 9.84 -1.34
CA ALA A 145 8.70 11.08 -0.63
C ALA A 145 9.75 11.31 0.46
N ASP A 146 10.16 10.28 1.20
CA ASP A 146 11.22 10.38 2.22
C ASP A 146 12.55 10.88 1.64
N ARG A 147 12.80 10.64 0.34
CA ARG A 147 14.02 11.13 -0.35
C ARG A 147 13.98 12.63 -0.68
N PHE A 148 12.79 13.18 -0.93
CA PHE A 148 12.61 14.60 -1.22
C PHE A 148 12.34 15.42 0.04
N PHE A 149 11.54 14.87 0.95
CA PHE A 149 11.11 15.50 2.19
C PHE A 149 11.27 14.50 3.33
N PRO A 150 12.38 14.57 4.09
CA PRO A 150 12.65 13.65 5.20
C PRO A 150 11.50 13.61 6.21
N GLY A 151 11.05 12.42 6.57
CA GLY A 151 9.94 12.21 7.51
C GLY A 151 8.55 12.20 6.85
N SER A 152 8.45 12.38 5.53
CA SER A 152 7.17 12.33 4.79
C SER A 152 6.64 10.91 4.54
N GLY A 153 7.44 9.87 4.78
CA GLY A 153 7.12 8.49 4.44
C GLY A 153 5.77 8.01 4.99
N GLY A 154 5.38 8.44 6.19
CA GLY A 154 4.06 8.12 6.75
C GLY A 154 2.89 8.62 5.88
N LEU A 155 3.05 9.79 5.24
CA LEU A 155 2.05 10.37 4.35
C LEU A 155 2.01 9.64 2.99
N GLU A 156 3.17 9.23 2.46
CA GLU A 156 3.25 8.40 1.25
C GLU A 156 2.59 7.03 1.48
N VAL A 157 2.87 6.40 2.62
CA VAL A 157 2.24 5.13 3.03
C VAL A 157 0.72 5.27 3.07
N LEU A 158 0.20 6.33 3.69
CA LEU A 158 -1.23 6.61 3.68
C LEU A 158 -1.76 6.78 2.26
N GLY A 159 -1.10 7.61 1.44
CA GLY A 159 -1.51 7.88 0.07
C GLY A 159 -1.60 6.61 -0.78
N LEU A 160 -0.57 5.74 -0.71
CA LEU A 160 -0.54 4.47 -1.42
C LEU A 160 -1.55 3.46 -0.86
N GLY A 161 -1.78 3.43 0.45
CA GLY A 161 -2.84 2.63 1.05
C GLY A 161 -4.25 3.06 0.60
N LEU A 162 -4.51 4.38 0.55
CA LEU A 162 -5.77 4.93 0.04
C LEU A 162 -5.93 4.64 -1.45
N TYR A 163 -4.85 4.74 -2.23
CA TYR A 163 -4.84 4.36 -3.64
C TYR A 163 -5.15 2.87 -3.81
N ALA A 164 -4.56 1.97 -3.02
CA ALA A 164 -4.86 0.54 -3.03
C ALA A 164 -6.33 0.26 -2.69
N SER A 165 -6.86 0.91 -1.64
CA SER A 165 -8.29 0.83 -1.28
C SER A 165 -9.20 1.32 -2.42
N TRP A 166 -8.85 2.41 -3.09
CA TRP A 166 -9.60 2.88 -4.25
C TRP A 166 -9.51 1.88 -5.41
N LEU A 167 -8.31 1.38 -5.70
CA LEU A 167 -8.06 0.44 -6.78
C LEU A 167 -8.89 -0.84 -6.59
N THR A 168 -8.84 -1.45 -5.41
CA THR A 168 -9.63 -2.64 -5.07
C THR A 168 -11.12 -2.42 -5.29
N ARG A 169 -11.65 -1.24 -4.95
CA ARG A 169 -13.05 -0.88 -5.26
C ARG A 169 -13.32 -0.94 -6.75
N VAL A 170 -12.48 -0.25 -7.54
CA VAL A 170 -12.69 -0.13 -8.99
C VAL A 170 -12.59 -1.51 -9.66
N TRP A 171 -11.70 -2.38 -9.19
CA TRP A 171 -11.56 -3.74 -9.72
C TRP A 171 -12.75 -4.64 -9.39
N LEU A 172 -13.18 -4.69 -8.13
CA LEU A 172 -14.30 -5.55 -7.70
C LEU A 172 -15.65 -5.11 -8.29
N GLU A 173 -15.80 -3.82 -8.58
CA GLU A 173 -17.05 -3.26 -9.14
C GLU A 173 -17.01 -3.19 -10.68
N ALA A 174 -15.88 -3.51 -11.33
CA ALA A 174 -15.74 -3.35 -12.77
C ALA A 174 -16.40 -4.47 -13.57
N ARG A 175 -17.39 -4.11 -14.40
CA ARG A 175 -17.95 -5.01 -15.43
C ARG A 175 -16.98 -5.33 -16.57
N ARG A 176 -15.99 -4.46 -16.84
CA ARG A 176 -15.01 -4.62 -17.94
C ARG A 176 -13.57 -4.51 -17.41
N THR A 177 -13.14 -5.55 -16.69
CA THR A 177 -11.82 -5.66 -16.07
C THR A 177 -10.65 -5.47 -17.05
N ALA A 178 -10.77 -5.98 -18.29
CA ALA A 178 -9.70 -5.89 -19.28
C ALA A 178 -9.32 -4.43 -19.68
N LYS A 179 -10.31 -3.56 -19.92
CA LYS A 179 -10.05 -2.15 -20.27
C LYS A 179 -9.51 -1.37 -19.08
N LEU A 180 -10.04 -1.65 -17.90
CA LEU A 180 -9.60 -1.02 -16.65
C LEU A 180 -8.14 -1.38 -16.35
N ARG A 181 -7.80 -2.67 -16.42
CA ARG A 181 -6.44 -3.19 -16.29
C ARG A 181 -5.48 -2.43 -17.19
N LEU A 182 -5.81 -2.33 -18.48
CA LEU A 182 -4.96 -1.65 -19.46
C LEU A 182 -4.70 -0.19 -19.07
N ARG A 183 -5.73 0.55 -18.63
CA ARG A 183 -5.59 1.95 -18.21
C ARG A 183 -4.71 2.11 -16.98
N ILE A 184 -4.92 1.32 -15.93
CA ILE A 184 -4.16 1.40 -14.68
C ILE A 184 -2.69 1.07 -14.94
N TRP A 185 -2.41 -0.03 -15.65
CA TRP A 185 -1.02 -0.43 -15.93
C TRP A 185 -0.32 0.50 -16.89
N THR A 186 -1.04 1.13 -17.83
CA THR A 186 -0.47 2.17 -18.70
C THR A 186 -0.09 3.40 -17.86
N LEU A 187 -0.97 3.85 -16.96
CA LEU A 187 -0.66 4.95 -16.05
C LEU A 187 0.57 4.64 -15.18
N PHE A 188 0.60 3.45 -14.57
CA PHE A 188 1.76 2.98 -13.80
C PHE A 188 3.04 2.99 -14.65
N SER A 189 2.98 2.45 -15.87
CA SER A 189 4.12 2.40 -16.79
C SER A 189 4.62 3.79 -17.17
N ILE A 190 3.71 4.74 -17.45
CA ILE A 190 4.05 6.14 -17.71
C ILE A 190 4.77 6.74 -16.50
N VAL A 191 4.24 6.58 -15.28
CA VAL A 191 4.88 7.11 -14.07
C VAL A 191 6.25 6.50 -13.85
N PHE A 192 6.38 5.18 -13.98
CA PHE A 192 7.64 4.45 -13.82
C PHE A 192 8.71 4.92 -14.81
N PHE A 193 8.39 4.97 -16.11
CA PHE A 193 9.34 5.42 -17.12
C PHE A 193 9.66 6.90 -17.02
N SER A 194 8.69 7.75 -16.65
CA SER A 194 8.94 9.17 -16.39
C SER A 194 9.91 9.34 -15.23
N GLN A 195 9.71 8.60 -14.13
CA GLN A 195 10.63 8.59 -12.99
C GLN A 195 12.03 8.14 -13.42
N LEU A 196 12.14 7.09 -14.24
CA LEU A 196 13.43 6.61 -14.75
C LEU A 196 14.13 7.65 -15.64
N VAL A 197 13.41 8.24 -16.60
CA VAL A 197 13.96 9.26 -17.52
C VAL A 197 14.42 10.48 -16.74
N LEU A 198 13.61 10.98 -15.81
CA LEU A 198 13.98 12.11 -14.95
C LEU A 198 15.16 11.77 -14.03
N GLY A 199 15.20 10.54 -13.51
CA GLY A 199 16.33 10.02 -12.74
C GLY A 199 17.64 10.01 -13.53
N LEU A 200 17.60 9.56 -14.79
CA LEU A 200 18.74 9.56 -15.71
C LEU A 200 19.12 10.96 -16.20
N ALA A 201 18.15 11.88 -16.30
CA ALA A 201 18.36 13.28 -16.68
C ALA A 201 19.01 14.14 -15.58
N GLY A 202 19.28 13.58 -14.39
CA GLY A 202 20.02 14.25 -13.32
C GLY A 202 19.28 14.37 -11.99
N ILE A 203 18.00 13.97 -11.90
CA ILE A 203 17.25 13.96 -10.62
C ILE A 203 17.52 12.65 -9.88
N GLY A 204 18.75 12.50 -9.37
CA GLY A 204 19.25 11.26 -8.78
C GLY A 204 18.41 10.69 -7.65
N GLN A 205 17.63 11.51 -6.93
CA GLN A 205 16.70 11.09 -5.87
C GLN A 205 15.62 10.12 -6.38
N LEU A 206 15.26 10.19 -7.67
CA LEU A 206 14.31 9.27 -8.30
C LEU A 206 14.91 7.88 -8.54
N LEU A 207 16.24 7.76 -8.51
CA LEU A 207 16.97 6.50 -8.58
C LEU A 207 17.25 5.98 -7.16
N MET A 208 17.25 4.65 -6.98
CA MET A 208 17.32 4.04 -5.65
C MET A 208 18.69 4.17 -4.96
N THR A 209 19.80 3.99 -5.69
CA THR A 209 21.14 3.83 -5.07
C THR A 209 22.29 4.37 -5.92
N GLY A 210 22.02 5.25 -6.90
CA GLY A 210 23.05 5.78 -7.80
C GLY A 210 23.69 4.75 -8.76
N LYS A 211 23.47 3.45 -8.55
CA LYS A 211 23.81 2.37 -9.49
C LYS A 211 22.56 2.01 -10.29
N LEU A 212 22.66 2.11 -11.61
CA LEU A 212 21.57 1.77 -12.52
C LEU A 212 21.24 0.29 -12.41
N HIS A 213 20.12 -0.04 -11.79
CA HIS A 213 19.54 -1.37 -11.80
C HIS A 213 18.29 -1.29 -12.66
N LEU A 214 18.44 -1.64 -13.94
CA LEU A 214 17.36 -1.68 -14.92
C LEU A 214 16.76 -3.09 -14.88
N PRO A 215 15.59 -3.32 -14.24
CA PRO A 215 14.89 -4.58 -14.33
C PRO A 215 14.20 -4.65 -15.70
N VAL A 216 14.98 -4.87 -16.74
CA VAL A 216 14.46 -5.16 -18.08
C VAL A 216 14.20 -6.67 -18.13
N PRO A 217 13.00 -7.13 -18.54
CA PRO A 217 12.72 -8.55 -18.70
C PRO A 217 13.76 -9.30 -19.56
N ALA A 218 14.32 -8.63 -20.57
CA ALA A 218 15.42 -9.14 -21.39
C ALA A 218 16.73 -9.43 -20.60
N LEU A 219 16.94 -8.75 -19.47
CA LEU A 219 18.09 -8.93 -18.58
C LEU A 219 17.84 -9.98 -17.47
N ILE A 220 16.62 -10.51 -17.33
CA ILE A 220 16.30 -11.54 -16.32
C ILE A 220 17.11 -12.82 -16.60
N LEU A 221 17.26 -13.18 -17.87
CA LEU A 221 18.07 -14.32 -18.29
C LEU A 221 19.53 -13.91 -18.57
N ALA A 222 19.75 -12.80 -19.30
CA ALA A 222 21.08 -12.38 -19.70
C ALA A 222 21.98 -11.95 -18.52
N GLY A 223 21.39 -11.39 -17.45
CA GLY A 223 22.12 -10.95 -16.26
C GLY A 223 22.82 -12.10 -15.52
N PRO A 224 22.08 -13.14 -15.09
CA PRO A 224 22.66 -14.33 -14.47
C PRO A 224 23.63 -15.09 -15.39
N LEU A 225 23.34 -15.19 -16.69
CA LEU A 225 24.24 -15.81 -17.67
C LEU A 225 25.57 -15.07 -17.80
N TYR A 226 25.56 -13.74 -17.81
CA TYR A 226 26.78 -12.93 -17.91
C TYR A 226 27.60 -12.89 -16.61
N ARG A 227 26.94 -12.85 -15.44
CA ARG A 227 27.63 -12.72 -14.13
C ARG A 227 27.90 -14.04 -13.43
N GLY A 228 27.31 -15.15 -13.88
CA GLY A 228 27.41 -16.47 -13.23
C GLY A 228 26.73 -16.58 -11.86
N HIS A 229 26.03 -15.54 -11.40
CA HIS A 229 25.31 -15.51 -10.11
C HIS A 229 24.10 -14.57 -10.19
N GLY A 230 23.20 -14.62 -9.19
CA GLY A 230 22.02 -13.74 -9.14
C GLY A 230 20.73 -14.36 -9.67
N LEU A 231 20.49 -15.65 -9.41
CA LEU A 231 19.29 -16.39 -9.81
C LEU A 231 17.98 -15.88 -9.18
N PHE A 232 18.04 -14.96 -8.23
CA PHE A 232 16.86 -14.42 -7.55
C PHE A 232 15.80 -13.91 -8.54
N MET A 233 16.17 -13.07 -9.52
CA MET A 233 15.21 -12.58 -10.51
C MET A 233 14.68 -13.68 -11.42
N LEU A 234 15.50 -14.69 -11.73
CA LEU A 234 15.08 -15.83 -12.55
C LEU A 234 14.06 -16.70 -11.81
N ILE A 235 14.31 -16.98 -10.54
CA ILE A 235 13.40 -17.72 -9.65
C ILE A 235 12.10 -16.93 -9.48
N LEU A 236 12.18 -15.62 -9.24
CA LEU A 236 11.02 -14.75 -9.07
C LEU A 236 10.17 -14.70 -10.35
N PHE A 237 10.82 -14.62 -11.51
CA PHE A 237 10.16 -14.69 -12.81
C PHE A 237 9.50 -16.05 -13.06
N ALA A 238 10.22 -17.15 -12.84
CA ALA A 238 9.72 -18.52 -13.05
C ALA A 238 8.54 -18.83 -12.12
N THR A 239 8.67 -18.51 -10.83
CA THR A 239 7.60 -18.68 -9.84
C THR A 239 6.39 -17.83 -10.18
N THR A 240 6.57 -16.59 -10.66
CA THR A 240 5.42 -15.77 -11.03
C THR A 240 4.77 -16.21 -12.33
N ILE A 241 5.52 -16.71 -13.32
CA ILE A 241 4.92 -17.39 -14.48
C ILE A 241 4.17 -18.64 -14.06
N ALA A 242 4.70 -19.44 -13.14
CA ALA A 242 4.01 -20.64 -12.65
C ALA A 242 2.69 -20.28 -11.94
N LEU A 243 2.66 -19.20 -11.15
CA LEU A 243 1.48 -18.77 -10.38
C LEU A 243 0.47 -17.96 -11.19
N VAL A 244 0.94 -17.07 -12.07
CA VAL A 244 0.13 -16.06 -12.77
C VAL A 244 0.01 -16.38 -14.27
N GLY A 245 0.81 -17.30 -14.79
CA GLY A 245 0.77 -17.74 -16.18
C GLY A 245 1.10 -16.64 -17.19
N PRO A 246 0.56 -16.71 -18.42
CA PRO A 246 0.76 -15.70 -19.46
C PRO A 246 0.15 -14.34 -19.09
N ALA A 247 -0.60 -14.26 -17.98
CA ALA A 247 -1.08 -12.99 -17.47
C ALA A 247 0.08 -12.09 -16.98
N TRP A 248 1.28 -12.62 -16.68
CA TRP A 248 2.47 -11.83 -16.31
C TRP A 248 2.75 -10.68 -17.28
N CYS A 249 2.82 -10.94 -18.58
CA CYS A 249 3.12 -9.89 -19.55
C CYS A 249 2.03 -8.81 -19.61
N SER A 250 0.77 -9.17 -19.33
CA SER A 250 -0.36 -8.22 -19.36
C SER A 250 -0.72 -7.60 -18.00
N HIS A 251 -0.15 -8.10 -16.90
CA HIS A 251 -0.43 -7.67 -15.52
C HIS A 251 0.78 -7.19 -14.74
N LEU A 252 2.01 -7.54 -15.11
CA LEU A 252 3.20 -7.28 -14.30
C LEU A 252 4.35 -6.69 -15.11
N CYS A 253 4.32 -6.82 -16.44
CA CYS A 253 5.27 -6.16 -17.32
C CYS A 253 4.79 -4.74 -17.67
N TYR A 254 5.60 -3.73 -17.32
CA TYR A 254 5.35 -2.34 -17.69
C TYR A 254 5.33 -2.12 -19.22
N ILE A 255 6.00 -2.98 -20.01
CA ILE A 255 5.98 -2.95 -21.49
C ILE A 255 4.66 -3.50 -22.04
N GLY A 256 4.10 -4.55 -21.43
CA GLY A 256 2.88 -5.19 -21.96
C GLY A 256 1.63 -4.32 -21.86
N ALA A 257 1.64 -3.27 -21.03
CA ALA A 257 0.61 -2.23 -21.07
C ALA A 257 0.62 -1.47 -22.41
N TRP A 258 1.81 -1.13 -22.92
CA TRP A 258 1.96 -0.43 -24.20
C TRP A 258 1.60 -1.33 -25.39
N ASP A 259 2.02 -2.59 -25.36
CA ASP A 259 1.59 -3.60 -26.35
C ASP A 259 0.07 -3.76 -26.36
N GLY A 260 -0.55 -3.87 -25.18
CA GLY A 260 -2.02 -3.93 -25.06
C GLY A 260 -2.72 -2.68 -25.60
N VAL A 261 -2.14 -1.48 -25.43
CA VAL A 261 -2.67 -0.23 -26.01
C VAL A 261 -2.54 -0.22 -27.52
N ALA A 262 -1.39 -0.68 -28.06
CA ALA A 262 -1.17 -0.78 -29.50
C ALA A 262 -2.15 -1.79 -30.13
N ALA A 263 -2.27 -2.98 -29.55
CA ALA A 263 -3.19 -4.01 -30.01
C ALA A 263 -4.66 -3.57 -29.94
N ALA A 264 -5.06 -2.84 -28.89
CA ALA A 264 -6.43 -2.32 -28.76
C ALA A 264 -6.80 -1.26 -29.81
N ARG A 265 -5.83 -0.60 -30.44
CA ARG A 265 -6.03 0.37 -31.53
C ARG A 265 -6.17 -0.29 -32.90
N THR A 266 -5.72 -1.54 -33.03
CA THR A 266 -5.84 -2.31 -34.27
C THR A 266 -7.15 -3.09 -34.31
N LYS A 267 -7.88 -3.03 -35.43
CA LYS A 267 -8.97 -4.00 -35.67
C LYS A 267 -8.32 -5.38 -35.83
N PRO A 268 -8.85 -6.45 -35.20
CA PRO A 268 -8.31 -7.79 -35.40
C PRO A 268 -8.36 -8.12 -36.89
N ARG A 269 -7.19 -8.15 -37.52
CA ARG A 269 -7.00 -8.56 -38.91
C ARG A 269 -6.34 -9.92 -38.88
N GLY A 270 -7.16 -10.96 -39.02
CA GLY A 270 -6.72 -12.35 -39.09
C GLY A 270 -7.91 -13.30 -38.98
N LYS A 271 -7.87 -14.40 -39.74
CA LYS A 271 -8.78 -15.54 -39.50
C LYS A 271 -8.46 -16.09 -38.11
N GLN A 272 -9.47 -16.26 -37.26
CA GLN A 272 -9.27 -16.98 -35.99
C GLN A 272 -8.72 -18.37 -36.32
N LEU A 273 -7.58 -18.73 -35.72
CA LEU A 273 -7.02 -20.07 -35.83
C LEU A 273 -8.10 -21.08 -35.45
N THR A 274 -8.31 -22.08 -36.30
CA THR A 274 -9.27 -23.15 -36.02
C THR A 274 -8.87 -23.85 -34.72
N ARG A 275 -9.87 -24.37 -33.99
CA ARG A 275 -9.64 -25.04 -32.69
C ARG A 275 -8.53 -26.08 -32.78
N PHE A 276 -8.48 -26.85 -33.86
CA PHE A 276 -7.43 -27.84 -34.10
C PHE A 276 -6.00 -27.26 -34.00
N TRP A 277 -5.74 -26.13 -34.68
CA TRP A 277 -4.44 -25.46 -34.62
C TRP A 277 -4.14 -24.87 -33.23
N LEU A 278 -5.17 -24.34 -32.55
CA LEU A 278 -5.00 -23.84 -31.18
C LEU A 278 -4.60 -24.96 -30.20
N TRP A 279 -5.22 -26.14 -30.31
CA TRP A 279 -4.86 -27.30 -29.50
C TRP A 279 -3.48 -27.84 -29.89
N GLY A 280 -3.16 -27.92 -31.18
CA GLY A 280 -1.83 -28.34 -31.64
C GLY A 280 -0.71 -27.43 -31.12
N VAL A 281 -0.87 -26.11 -31.23
CA VAL A 281 0.12 -25.13 -30.73
C VAL A 281 0.22 -25.17 -29.21
N ARG A 282 -0.90 -25.29 -28.48
CA ARG A 282 -0.88 -25.39 -27.01
C ARG A 282 -0.20 -26.67 -26.53
N SER A 283 -0.48 -27.80 -27.16
CA SER A 283 0.15 -29.08 -26.83
C SER A 283 1.65 -29.08 -27.16
N ALA A 284 2.04 -28.49 -28.29
CA ALA A 284 3.45 -28.33 -28.66
C ALA A 284 4.20 -27.42 -27.68
N LEU A 285 3.60 -26.29 -27.27
CA LEU A 285 4.16 -25.42 -26.23
C LEU A 285 4.25 -26.13 -24.88
N LEU A 286 3.23 -26.92 -24.50
CA LEU A 286 3.24 -27.69 -23.27
C LEU A 286 4.36 -28.75 -23.28
N ALA A 287 4.52 -29.47 -24.40
CA ALA A 287 5.59 -30.44 -24.59
C ALA A 287 6.97 -29.79 -24.55
N ALA A 288 7.13 -28.61 -25.16
CA ALA A 288 8.39 -27.85 -25.13
C ALA A 288 8.74 -27.26 -23.76
N VAL A 289 7.75 -27.06 -22.87
CA VAL A 289 7.97 -26.63 -21.48
C VAL A 289 8.27 -27.81 -20.56
N LEU A 290 7.79 -29.01 -20.91
CA LEU A 290 7.99 -30.25 -20.15
C LEU A 290 9.23 -31.05 -20.59
N ALA A 291 9.82 -30.72 -21.73
CA ALA A 291 11.07 -31.27 -22.24
C ALA A 291 12.28 -30.44 -21.78
#